data_AF-A0A3D2XHY1-F1
#
_entry.id   AF-A0A3D2XHY1-F1
#
_cell.length_a   1.000
_cell.length_b   1.000
_cell.length_c   1.000
_cell.angle_alpha   90.00
_cell.angle_beta   90.00
_cell.angle_gamma   90.00
#
_symmetry.space_group_name_H-M   'P 1'
#
loop_
_entity.id
_entity.type
_entity.pdbx_description
1 polymer ?
#
loop_
_entity_poly.entity_id
_entity_poly.type
_entity_poly.pdbx_seq_one_letter_code
_entity_poly.pdbx_strand_id
1 'polypeptide(L)'
;MEKGFVPKTNASGWNISTSQVFNTVCLKASLEQFEEAGIDRLRKKSIHLTAYLEFLLKELKHINFEIITPADPEQRGAQLCLYFKERGKEIHDKMISSGIIVDYREPGV
;
A
#
# COMPACT_ATOMS: atom_id res chain seq x y z
N MET A 1 25.83 -42.59 0.85
CA MET A 1 25.24 -41.43 0.15
C MET A 1 26.39 -40.64 -0.45
N GLU A 2 26.35 -40.39 -1.76
CA GLU A 2 27.29 -39.47 -2.41
C GLU A 2 27.17 -38.09 -1.77
N LYS A 3 28.32 -37.47 -1.50
CA LYS A 3 28.37 -36.10 -0.97
C LYS A 3 28.11 -35.14 -2.13
N GLY A 4 27.11 -34.27 -2.00
CA GLY A 4 26.81 -33.23 -2.97
C GLY A 4 25.46 -32.59 -2.68
N PHE A 5 25.41 -31.26 -2.66
CA PHE A 5 24.14 -30.55 -2.64
C PHE A 5 23.59 -30.49 -4.06
N VAL A 6 22.37 -31.00 -4.27
CA VAL A 6 21.66 -30.89 -5.55
C VAL A 6 20.56 -29.83 -5.37
N PRO A 7 20.78 -28.57 -5.78
CA PRO A 7 19.77 -27.52 -5.66
C PRO A 7 18.60 -27.79 -6.60
N LYS A 8 17.41 -27.36 -6.18
CA LYS A 8 16.28 -27.23 -7.11
C LYS A 8 16.54 -26.05 -8.05
N THR A 9 16.22 -26.20 -9.33
CA THR A 9 16.48 -25.21 -10.38
C THR A 9 15.42 -24.09 -10.46
N ASN A 10 14.33 -24.21 -9.70
CA ASN A 10 13.24 -23.24 -9.70
C ASN A 10 13.16 -22.47 -8.37
N ALA A 11 12.18 -21.57 -8.26
CA ALA A 11 12.00 -20.74 -7.07
C ALA A 11 11.88 -21.55 -5.75
N SER A 12 11.45 -22.82 -5.79
CA SER A 12 11.38 -23.65 -4.58
C SER A 12 12.75 -24.01 -3.99
N GLY A 13 13.84 -23.82 -4.73
CA GLY A 13 15.20 -23.94 -4.18
C GLY A 13 15.52 -22.92 -3.09
N TRP A 14 14.78 -21.80 -3.05
CA TRP A 14 14.87 -20.78 -2.00
C TRP A 14 14.08 -21.13 -0.73
N ASN A 15 13.31 -22.23 -0.75
CA ASN A 15 12.61 -22.73 0.43
C ASN A 15 13.57 -23.60 1.26
N ILE A 16 14.22 -22.97 2.23
CA ILE A 16 15.29 -23.60 3.03
C ILE A 16 14.73 -24.50 4.14
N SER A 17 13.52 -24.23 4.63
CA SER A 17 12.98 -24.85 5.85
C SER A 17 11.46 -24.96 5.82
N THR A 18 10.88 -25.68 6.78
CA THR A 18 9.44 -25.86 6.89
C THR A 18 8.69 -24.53 6.81
N SER A 19 7.69 -24.48 5.93
CA SER A 19 6.88 -23.28 5.70
C SER A 19 5.98 -22.97 6.90
N GLN A 20 5.70 -21.68 7.12
CA GLN A 20 4.85 -21.20 8.21
C GLN A 20 3.37 -21.46 7.88
N VAL A 21 2.90 -22.69 8.14
CA VAL A 21 1.58 -23.20 7.69
C VAL A 21 0.43 -22.23 7.98
N PHE A 22 0.32 -21.71 9.20
CA PHE A 22 -0.76 -20.79 9.56
C PHE A 22 -0.74 -19.49 8.75
N ASN A 23 0.44 -18.90 8.52
CA ASN A 23 0.57 -17.68 7.72
C ASN A 23 0.26 -17.95 6.24
N THR A 24 0.69 -19.10 5.72
CA THR A 24 0.40 -19.49 4.33
C THR A 24 -1.10 -19.70 4.09
N VAL A 25 -1.83 -20.28 5.05
CA VAL A 25 -3.28 -20.44 4.95
C VAL A 25 -3.99 -19.09 4.93
N CYS A 26 -3.59 -18.14 5.79
CA CYS A 26 -4.14 -16.77 5.76
C CYS A 26 -3.85 -16.05 4.44
N LEU A 27 -2.64 -16.20 3.89
CA LEU A 27 -2.29 -15.65 2.58
C LEU A 27 -3.16 -16.26 1.47
N LYS A 28 -3.36 -17.58 1.48
CA LYS A 28 -4.22 -18.26 0.49
C LYS A 28 -5.64 -17.71 0.50
N ALA A 29 -6.24 -17.54 1.69
CA ALA A 29 -7.58 -16.97 1.83
C ALA A 29 -7.67 -15.54 1.27
N SER A 30 -6.63 -14.72 1.47
CA SER A 30 -6.54 -13.39 0.84
C SER A 30 -6.45 -13.48 -0.68
N LEU A 31 -5.57 -14.34 -1.21
CA LEU A 31 -5.35 -14.49 -2.65
C LEU A 31 -6.60 -14.96 -3.40
N GLU A 32 -7.43 -15.81 -2.80
CA GLU A 32 -8.72 -16.23 -3.37
C GLU A 32 -9.66 -15.03 -3.59
N GLN A 33 -9.67 -14.05 -2.68
CA GLN A 33 -10.43 -12.81 -2.86
C GLN A 33 -9.86 -11.95 -3.99
N PHE A 34 -8.53 -11.87 -4.13
CA PHE A 34 -7.90 -11.15 -5.23
C PHE A 34 -8.16 -11.81 -6.58
N GLU A 35 -8.19 -13.15 -6.63
CA GLU A 35 -8.51 -13.92 -7.83
C GLU A 35 -9.97 -13.69 -8.26
N GLU A 36 -10.92 -13.77 -7.32
CA GLU A 36 -12.33 -13.45 -7.57
C GLU A 36 -12.51 -11.99 -8.00
N ALA A 37 -11.86 -11.04 -7.32
CA ALA A 37 -11.97 -9.63 -7.62
C ALA A 37 -11.31 -9.23 -8.95
N GLY A 38 -10.19 -9.86 -9.32
CA GLY A 38 -9.41 -9.59 -10.53
C GLY A 38 -8.58 -8.29 -10.47
N ILE A 39 -7.28 -8.38 -10.76
CA ILE A 39 -6.34 -7.25 -10.67
C ILE A 39 -6.74 -6.07 -11.55
N ASP A 40 -7.25 -6.30 -12.76
CA ASP A 40 -7.65 -5.22 -13.67
C ASP A 40 -8.82 -4.39 -13.11
N ARG A 41 -9.79 -5.06 -12.48
CA ARG A 41 -10.94 -4.38 -11.86
C ARG A 41 -10.51 -3.60 -10.62
N LEU A 42 -9.64 -4.20 -9.79
CA LEU A 42 -9.05 -3.54 -8.64
C LEU A 42 -8.25 -2.29 -9.04
N ARG A 43 -7.41 -2.39 -10.08
CA ARG A 43 -6.62 -1.26 -10.59
C ARG A 43 -7.51 -0.15 -11.14
N LYS A 44 -8.51 -0.49 -11.97
CA LYS A 44 -9.49 0.49 -12.47
C LYS A 44 -10.18 1.22 -11.31
N LYS A 45 -10.66 0.51 -10.29
CA LYS A 45 -11.28 1.11 -9.11
C LYS A 45 -10.30 2.00 -8.32
N SER A 46 -9.06 1.54 -8.13
CA SER A 46 -8.01 2.31 -7.44
C SER A 46 -7.73 3.65 -8.15
N ILE A 47 -7.59 3.66 -9.47
CA ILE A 47 -7.37 4.91 -10.23
C ILE A 47 -8.51 5.91 -9.97
N HIS A 48 -9.76 5.47 -10.05
CA HIS A 48 -10.93 6.33 -9.85
C HIS A 48 -11.00 6.86 -8.41
N LEU A 49 -10.85 5.99 -7.41
CA LEU A 49 -10.95 6.40 -6.00
C LEU A 49 -9.82 7.36 -5.60
N THR A 50 -8.58 7.06 -6.00
CA THR A 50 -7.44 7.92 -5.67
C THR A 50 -7.50 9.25 -6.43
N ALA A 51 -7.98 9.27 -7.69
CA ALA A 51 -8.22 10.52 -8.42
C ALA A 51 -9.34 11.36 -7.78
N TYR A 52 -10.40 10.71 -7.29
CA TYR A 52 -11.47 11.41 -6.58
C TYR A 52 -11.00 11.99 -5.24
N LEU A 53 -10.17 11.25 -4.49
CA LEU A 53 -9.54 11.79 -3.28
C LEU A 53 -8.65 12.99 -3.62
N GLU A 54 -7.80 12.89 -4.65
CA GLU A 54 -6.96 14.00 -5.12
C GLU A 54 -7.80 15.23 -5.49
N PHE A 55 -8.92 15.04 -6.20
CA PHE A 55 -9.87 16.09 -6.54
C PHE A 55 -10.43 16.77 -5.29
N LEU A 56 -10.95 16.00 -4.32
CA LEU A 56 -11.50 16.56 -3.08
C LEU A 56 -10.44 17.31 -2.26
N LEU A 57 -9.21 16.79 -2.20
CA LEU A 57 -8.10 17.44 -1.51
C LEU A 57 -7.74 18.79 -2.15
N LYS A 58 -7.76 18.88 -3.49
CA LYS A 58 -7.50 20.14 -4.21
C LYS A 58 -8.56 21.22 -3.96
N GLU A 59 -9.78 20.83 -3.55
CA GLU A 59 -10.83 21.77 -3.17
C GLU A 59 -10.63 22.37 -1.76
N LEU A 60 -9.71 21.84 -0.94
CA LEU A 60 -9.44 22.31 0.42
C LEU A 60 -8.57 23.58 0.42
N LYS A 61 -9.18 24.74 0.16
CA LYS A 61 -8.47 26.04 0.06
C LYS A 61 -7.83 26.57 1.35
N HIS A 62 -8.15 25.99 2.51
CA HIS A 62 -7.76 26.52 3.82
C HIS A 62 -6.74 25.64 4.56
N ILE A 63 -6.28 24.55 3.96
CA ILE A 63 -5.29 23.65 4.56
C ILE A 63 -4.05 23.67 3.67
N ASN A 64 -2.90 24.03 4.26
CA ASN A 64 -1.65 24.12 3.51
C ASN A 64 -0.92 22.78 3.54
N PHE A 65 -0.99 22.04 2.43
CA PHE A 65 -0.23 20.81 2.20
C PHE A 65 0.15 20.69 0.72
N GLU A 66 1.15 19.86 0.45
CA GLU A 66 1.59 19.52 -0.90
C GLU A 66 1.34 18.04 -1.15
N ILE A 67 0.69 17.70 -2.27
CA ILE A 67 0.62 16.30 -2.71
C ILE A 67 1.94 15.96 -3.38
N ILE A 68 2.78 15.14 -2.73
CA ILE A 68 4.10 14.76 -3.26
C ILE A 68 4.07 13.50 -4.13
N THR A 69 2.95 12.78 -4.12
CA THR A 69 2.72 11.67 -5.05
C THR A 69 2.51 12.22 -6.47
N PRO A 70 3.10 11.61 -7.51
CA PRO A 70 2.89 12.04 -8.90
C PRO A 70 1.41 12.14 -9.28
N ALA A 71 1.03 13.21 -9.98
CA ALA A 71 -0.35 13.42 -10.45
C ALA A 71 -0.75 12.45 -11.58
N ASP A 72 0.22 12.00 -12.37
CA ASP A 72 0.00 11.01 -13.43
C ASP A 72 -0.43 9.66 -12.81
N PRO A 73 -1.66 9.18 -13.09
CA PRO A 73 -2.15 7.92 -12.54
C PRO A 73 -1.26 6.72 -12.87
N GLU A 74 -0.55 6.74 -14.01
CA GLU A 74 0.34 5.64 -14.42
C GLU A 74 1.66 5.63 -13.66
N GLN A 75 1.99 6.72 -12.94
CA GLN A 75 3.17 6.85 -12.10
C GLN A 75 2.84 6.75 -10.60
N ARG A 76 1.63 6.29 -10.23
CA ARG A 76 1.23 6.07 -8.83
C ARG A 76 0.34 4.85 -8.59
N GLY A 77 0.38 4.37 -7.36
CA GLY A 77 -0.52 3.35 -6.83
C GLY A 77 -1.85 3.93 -6.31
N ALA A 78 -2.38 3.30 -5.26
CA ALA A 78 -3.60 3.72 -4.59
C ALA A 78 -3.40 4.80 -3.50
N GLN A 79 -2.15 5.09 -3.16
CA GLN A 79 -1.77 6.00 -2.06
C GLN A 79 -1.55 7.43 -2.59
N LEU A 80 -1.92 8.42 -1.77
CA LEU A 80 -1.45 9.81 -1.89
C LEU A 80 -0.69 10.17 -0.61
N CYS A 81 0.47 10.80 -0.77
CA CYS A 81 1.28 11.36 0.31
C CYS A 81 1.04 12.86 0.38
N LEU A 82 0.66 13.36 1.56
CA LEU A 82 0.42 14.77 1.81
C LEU A 82 1.53 15.31 2.69
N TYR A 83 2.33 16.23 2.17
CA TYR A 83 3.38 16.85 2.93
C TYR A 83 2.89 18.14 3.58
N PHE A 84 2.95 18.18 4.91
CA PHE A 84 2.64 19.33 5.74
C PHE A 84 3.95 19.95 6.23
N LYS A 85 4.24 21.19 5.80
CA LYS A 85 5.45 21.93 6.23
C LYS A 85 5.48 22.20 7.73
N GLU A 86 4.30 22.30 8.34
CA GLU A 86 4.12 22.59 9.75
C GLU A 86 3.00 21.72 10.30
N ARG A 87 3.10 21.37 11.60
CA ARG A 87 2.04 20.68 12.36
C ARG A 87 1.61 19.31 11.79
N GLY A 88 2.42 18.67 10.94
CA GLY A 88 2.09 17.37 10.35
C GLY A 88 1.71 16.31 11.39
N LYS A 89 2.50 16.22 12.47
CA LYS A 89 2.21 15.29 13.58
C LYS A 89 0.87 15.59 14.29
N GLU A 90 0.57 16.86 14.54
CA GLU A 90 -0.70 17.27 15.17
C GLU A 90 -1.90 16.96 14.26
N ILE A 91 -1.76 17.18 12.95
CA ILE A 91 -2.79 16.86 11.94
C ILE A 91 -3.04 15.35 11.92
N HIS A 92 -1.98 14.54 11.87
CA HIS A 92 -2.07 13.08 11.96
C HIS A 92 -2.84 12.65 13.22
N ASP A 93 -2.47 13.17 14.40
CA ASP A 93 -3.12 12.79 15.67
C ASP A 93 -4.61 13.19 15.69
N LYS A 94 -4.95 14.32 15.06
CA LYS A 94 -6.35 14.74 14.87
C LYS A 94 -7.11 13.83 13.90
N MET A 95 -6.48 13.36 12.83
CA MET A 95 -7.07 12.42 11.88
C MET A 95 -7.37 11.07 12.58
N ILE A 96 -6.39 10.51 13.29
CA ILE A 96 -6.56 9.25 14.03
C ILE A 96 -7.68 9.38 15.08
N SER A 97 -7.68 10.45 15.88
CA SER A 97 -8.74 10.66 16.89
C SER A 97 -10.13 10.91 16.29
N SER A 98 -10.20 11.32 15.02
CA SER A 98 -11.45 11.43 14.25
C SER A 98 -11.84 10.13 13.52
N GLY A 99 -11.09 9.04 13.72
CA GLY A 99 -11.35 7.73 13.10
C GLY A 99 -10.79 7.57 11.68
N ILE A 100 -9.98 8.52 11.21
CA ILE A 100 -9.31 8.45 9.90
C ILE A 100 -7.94 7.81 10.09
N ILE A 101 -7.80 6.55 9.68
CA ILE A 101 -6.57 5.78 9.86
C ILE A 101 -5.60 6.07 8.70
N VAL A 102 -4.45 6.65 9.03
CA VAL A 102 -3.37 7.01 8.11
C VAL A 102 -2.01 6.71 8.74
N ASP A 103 -0.98 6.65 7.90
CA ASP A 103 0.43 6.54 8.34
C ASP A 103 1.04 7.94 8.46
N TYR A 104 2.13 8.09 9.23
CA TYR A 104 2.89 9.33 9.35
C TYR A 104 4.40 9.06 9.26
N ARG A 105 5.10 9.88 8.49
CA ARG A 105 6.56 9.86 8.36
C ARG A 105 7.15 11.24 8.52
N GLU A 106 8.21 11.31 9.32
CA GLU A 106 8.96 12.56 9.49
C GLU A 106 9.60 13.03 8.17
N PRO A 107 9.69 14.35 7.94
CA PRO A 107 9.31 15.44 8.87
C PRO A 107 7.87 15.96 8.72
N GLY A 108 6.96 15.27 8.02
CA GLY A 108 5.60 15.81 7.83
C GLY A 108 4.74 15.17 6.76
N VAL A 109 4.98 13.89 6.42
CA VAL A 109 4.24 13.14 5.39
C VAL A 109 3.22 12.22 6.03
#